data_AF-A0AAX4JAE5-F1
#
_entry.id   AF-A0AAX4JAE5-F1
#
_cell.length_a   1.000
_cell.length_b   1.000
_cell.length_c   1.000
_cell.angle_alpha   90.00
_cell.angle_beta   90.00
_cell.angle_gamma   90.00
#
_symmetry.space_group_name_H-M   'P 1'
#
loop_
_entity.id
_entity.type
_entity.pdbx_description
1 polymer ?
#
loop_
_entity_poly.entity_id
_entity_poly.type
_entity_poly.pdbx_seq_one_letter_code
_entity_poly.pdbx_strand_id
1 'polypeptide(L)'
;MGNVVSKKKSTREIVRNLDKLIIQTEKKKKNLVKSKASENICLFYFFLIFLICSFLFALLNEYNLILFIFLPVVSIFFIKFVSSLVYSWRLESILVLLEDLHQQQKEYIQVLKSEEDYKDTIEILNKYEDSTQRNTSFSKISQKKSNLLENVADIVLGEDPTKMYALICTHCHYHNGMIHPDDELSEYVCYNCGTKNQRKKKTK
;
A
#
# COMPACT_ATOMS: atom_id res chain seq x y z
N MET A 1 12.12 -31.16 35.48
CA MET A 1 11.76 -29.82 34.96
C MET A 1 12.56 -29.60 33.69
N GLY A 2 11.96 -29.84 32.51
CA GLY A 2 12.65 -29.69 31.23
C GLY A 2 12.65 -28.25 30.77
N ASN A 3 13.83 -27.70 30.50
CA ASN A 3 14.00 -26.38 29.89
C ASN A 3 13.50 -26.43 28.45
N VAL A 4 12.43 -25.70 28.15
CA VAL A 4 11.97 -25.48 26.77
C VAL A 4 12.87 -24.41 26.15
N VAL A 5 13.96 -24.85 25.52
CA VAL A 5 14.81 -23.96 24.72
C VAL A 5 14.01 -23.55 23.49
N SER A 6 13.44 -22.34 23.53
CA SER A 6 12.74 -21.76 22.40
C SER A 6 13.69 -21.67 21.19
N LYS A 7 13.31 -22.33 20.09
CA LYS A 7 14.04 -22.27 18.83
C LYS A 7 14.13 -20.80 18.39
N LYS A 8 15.34 -20.29 18.18
CA LYS A 8 15.54 -18.92 17.66
C LYS A 8 14.74 -18.78 16.36
N LYS A 9 13.91 -17.73 16.27
CA LYS A 9 13.06 -17.47 15.11
C LYS A 9 13.94 -17.17 13.89
N SER A 10 13.52 -17.66 12.72
CA SER A 10 14.19 -17.36 11.45
C SER A 10 14.05 -15.87 11.11
N THR A 11 15.08 -15.29 10.50
CA THR A 11 15.09 -13.91 9.98
C THR A 11 13.84 -13.61 9.12
N ARG A 12 13.40 -14.57 8.30
CA ARG A 12 12.18 -14.48 7.49
C ARG A 12 10.90 -14.35 8.32
N GLU A 13 10.85 -15.04 9.46
CA GLU A 13 9.71 -14.99 10.38
C GLU A 13 9.67 -13.67 11.15
N ILE A 14 10.83 -13.10 11.48
CA ILE A 14 10.95 -11.76 12.07
C ILE A 14 10.41 -10.70 11.11
N VAL A 15 10.81 -10.73 9.83
CA VAL A 15 10.29 -9.80 8.80
C VAL A 15 8.77 -9.90 8.67
N ARG A 16 8.22 -11.12 8.60
CA ARG A 16 6.76 -11.32 8.55
C ARG A 16 6.04 -10.77 9.79
N ASN A 17 6.66 -10.85 10.96
CA ASN A 17 6.08 -10.28 12.18
C ASN A 17 6.15 -8.75 12.17
N LEU A 18 7.22 -8.15 11.65
CA LEU A 18 7.32 -6.70 11.44
C LEU A 18 6.23 -6.21 10.49
N ASP A 19 5.99 -6.90 9.37
CA ASP A 19 4.90 -6.55 8.43
C ASP A 19 3.54 -6.51 9.14
N LYS A 20 3.25 -7.52 9.97
CA LYS A 20 2.02 -7.57 10.77
C LYS A 20 1.93 -6.39 11.74
N LEU A 21 3.03 -6.06 12.43
CA LEU A 21 3.07 -4.94 13.38
C LEU A 21 2.89 -3.59 12.68
N ILE A 22 3.49 -3.41 11.50
CA ILE A 22 3.33 -2.21 10.67
C ILE A 22 1.85 -2.06 10.30
N ILE A 23 1.22 -3.08 9.71
CA ILE A 23 -0.20 -3.06 9.32
C ILE A 23 -1.11 -2.76 10.52
N GLN A 24 -0.82 -3.36 11.68
CA GLN A 24 -1.58 -3.09 12.90
C GLN A 24 -1.42 -1.64 13.38
N THR A 25 -0.21 -1.10 13.30
CA THR A 25 0.10 0.28 13.73
C THR A 25 -0.51 1.31 12.78
N GLU A 26 -0.47 1.07 11.47
CA GLU A 26 -1.17 1.88 10.46
C GLU A 26 -2.69 1.88 10.70
N LYS A 27 -3.27 0.72 11.02
CA LYS A 27 -4.69 0.61 11.37
C LYS A 27 -5.02 1.40 12.64
N LYS A 28 -4.16 1.32 13.68
CA LYS A 28 -4.31 2.11 14.91
C LYS A 28 -4.26 3.62 14.61
N LYS A 29 -3.31 4.07 13.78
CA LYS A 29 -3.22 5.46 13.30
C LYS A 29 -4.51 5.90 12.60
N LYS A 30 -4.98 5.11 11.63
CA LYS A 30 -6.22 5.39 10.88
C LYS A 30 -7.44 5.50 11.80
N ASN A 31 -7.56 4.60 12.76
CA ASN A 31 -8.66 4.62 13.74
C ASN A 31 -8.60 5.85 14.65
N LEU A 32 -7.41 6.25 15.09
CA LEU A 32 -7.21 7.42 15.94
C LEU A 32 -7.56 8.72 15.19
N VAL A 33 -7.12 8.85 13.93
CA VAL A 33 -7.49 9.98 13.05
C VAL A 33 -9.01 10.02 12.83
N LYS A 34 -9.64 8.87 12.56
CA LYS A 34 -11.10 8.78 12.40
C LYS A 34 -11.84 9.18 13.68
N SER A 35 -11.36 8.73 14.84
CA SER A 35 -11.94 9.09 16.15
C SER A 35 -11.87 10.60 16.42
N LYS A 36 -10.73 11.24 16.11
CA LYS A 36 -10.57 12.70 16.25
C LYS A 36 -11.54 13.47 15.35
N ALA A 37 -11.78 12.99 14.14
CA ALA A 37 -12.73 13.61 13.22
C ALA A 37 -14.17 13.59 13.76
N SER A 38 -14.57 12.52 14.46
CA SER A 38 -15.92 12.40 15.05
C SER A 38 -16.11 13.16 16.37
N GLU A 39 -15.03 13.59 17.02
CA GLU A 39 -15.09 14.25 18.34
C GLU A 39 -15.90 15.56 18.35
N ASN A 40 -15.80 16.35 17.27
CA ASN A 40 -16.53 17.61 17.15
C ASN A 40 -18.05 17.42 17.18
N ILE A 41 -18.54 16.32 16.62
CA ILE A 41 -19.96 15.97 16.57
C ILE A 41 -20.44 15.59 17.98
N CYS A 42 -19.70 14.72 18.68
CA CYS A 42 -20.04 14.33 20.04
C CYS A 42 -20.06 15.53 21.01
N LEU A 43 -19.08 16.43 20.91
CA LEU A 43 -19.02 17.62 21.76
C LEU A 43 -20.14 18.62 21.46
N PHE A 44 -20.58 18.72 20.21
CA PHE A 44 -21.74 19.53 19.84
C PHE A 44 -23.03 19.03 20.51
N TYR A 45 -23.30 17.72 20.45
CA TYR A 45 -24.48 17.16 21.11
C TYR A 45 -24.40 17.27 22.64
N PHE A 46 -23.22 17.07 23.22
CA PHE A 46 -23.02 17.28 24.66
C PHE A 46 -23.35 18.72 25.07
N PHE A 47 -22.88 19.70 24.31
CA PHE A 47 -23.21 21.11 24.55
C PHE A 47 -24.71 21.39 24.42
N LEU A 48 -25.36 20.86 23.37
CA LEU A 48 -26.79 21.06 23.14
C LEU A 48 -27.63 20.52 24.30
N ILE A 49 -27.32 19.30 24.77
CA ILE A 49 -27.98 18.68 25.93
C ILE A 49 -27.77 19.54 27.17
N PHE A 50 -26.54 20.00 27.43
CA PHE A 50 -26.25 20.83 28.59
C PHE A 50 -27.02 22.17 28.55
N LEU A 51 -27.13 22.79 27.38
CA LEU A 51 -27.89 24.03 27.19
C LEU A 51 -29.38 23.83 27.48
N ILE A 52 -29.96 22.72 27.00
CA ILE A 52 -31.36 22.35 27.27
C ILE A 52 -31.58 22.09 28.77
N CYS A 53 -30.71 21.30 29.42
CA CYS A 53 -30.79 21.03 30.86
C CYS A 53 -30.67 22.31 31.69
N SER A 54 -29.74 23.18 31.32
CA SER A 54 -29.55 24.50 31.95
C SER A 54 -30.78 25.38 31.83
N PHE A 55 -31.43 25.38 30.66
CA PHE A 55 -32.65 26.15 30.42
C PHE A 55 -33.84 25.61 31.24
N LEU A 56 -34.02 24.28 31.27
CA LEU A 56 -35.05 23.64 32.09
C LEU A 56 -34.86 23.92 33.59
N PHE A 57 -33.62 23.90 34.08
CA PHE A 57 -33.32 24.18 35.48
C PHE A 57 -33.60 25.64 35.86
N ALA A 58 -33.30 26.57 34.95
CA ALA A 58 -33.61 27.99 35.13
C ALA A 58 -35.12 28.29 35.14
N LEU A 59 -35.93 27.51 34.42
CA LEU A 59 -37.39 27.62 34.50
C LEU A 59 -37.96 27.14 35.83
N LEU A 60 -37.26 26.22 36.51
CA LEU A 60 -37.71 25.62 37.77
C LEU A 60 -37.25 26.38 39.02
N ASN A 61 -36.14 27.11 38.94
CA ASN A 61 -35.53 27.77 40.08
C ASN A 61 -35.07 29.20 39.72
N GLU A 62 -35.36 30.19 40.57
CA GLU A 62 -34.94 31.59 40.40
C GLU A 62 -33.44 31.84 40.64
N TYR A 63 -32.57 31.01 40.05
CA TYR A 63 -31.11 31.17 40.13
C TYR A 63 -30.56 31.99 38.96
N ASN A 64 -29.35 32.54 39.16
CA ASN A 64 -28.64 33.34 38.16
C ASN A 64 -28.22 32.52 36.93
N LEU A 65 -28.84 32.81 35.77
CA LEU A 65 -28.60 32.16 34.48
C LEU A 65 -27.14 32.20 33.99
N ILE A 66 -26.40 33.24 34.40
CA ILE A 66 -25.05 33.56 33.90
C ILE A 66 -24.02 32.49 34.27
N LEU A 67 -24.05 31.98 35.51
CA LEU A 67 -23.11 30.95 35.98
C LEU A 67 -23.26 29.66 35.17
N PHE A 68 -24.49 29.36 34.78
CA PHE A 68 -24.88 28.18 34.03
C PHE A 68 -24.45 28.19 32.56
N ILE A 69 -24.27 29.37 31.97
CA ILE A 69 -23.76 29.53 30.59
C ILE A 69 -22.23 29.50 30.58
N PHE A 70 -21.58 30.07 31.60
CA PHE A 70 -20.13 30.22 31.61
C PHE A 70 -19.41 28.89 31.86
N LEU A 71 -19.87 28.10 32.83
CA LEU A 71 -19.33 26.77 33.17
C LEU A 71 -19.23 25.80 31.98
N PRO A 72 -20.28 25.57 31.16
CA PRO A 72 -20.21 24.65 30.03
C PRO A 72 -19.28 25.15 28.94
N VAL A 73 -19.28 26.46 28.65
CA VAL A 73 -18.40 27.03 27.63
C VAL A 73 -16.94 26.79 28.02
N VAL A 74 -16.55 27.14 29.23
CA VAL A 74 -15.19 26.90 29.73
C VAL A 74 -14.86 25.40 29.73
N SER A 75 -15.79 24.54 30.15
CA SER A 75 -15.58 23.10 30.17
C SER A 75 -15.32 22.52 28.76
N ILE A 76 -15.99 23.02 27.73
CA ILE A 76 -15.80 22.56 26.34
C ILE A 76 -14.45 23.00 25.81
N PHE A 77 -14.04 24.24 26.06
CA PHE A 77 -12.71 24.72 25.69
C PHE A 77 -11.62 23.90 26.38
N PHE A 78 -11.79 23.62 27.68
CA PHE A 78 -10.86 22.81 28.45
C PHE A 78 -10.78 21.36 27.92
N ILE A 79 -11.93 20.70 27.69
CA ILE A 79 -11.99 19.35 27.12
C ILE A 79 -11.32 19.32 25.74
N LYS A 80 -11.60 20.31 24.88
CA LYS A 80 -10.96 20.45 23.55
C LYS A 80 -9.45 20.61 23.65
N PHE A 81 -8.99 21.42 24.59
CA PHE A 81 -7.57 21.66 24.81
C PHE A 81 -6.86 20.38 25.27
N VAL A 82 -7.36 19.74 26.32
CA VAL A 82 -6.80 18.48 26.84
C VAL A 82 -6.84 17.38 25.79
N SER A 83 -7.98 17.21 25.13
CA SER A 83 -8.14 16.27 24.01
C SER A 83 -7.09 16.54 22.93
N SER A 84 -6.96 17.79 22.46
CA SER A 84 -5.97 18.16 21.43
C SER A 84 -4.56 17.75 21.83
N LEU A 85 -4.14 18.04 23.06
CA LEU A 85 -2.81 17.66 23.57
C LEU A 85 -2.61 16.14 23.61
N VAL A 86 -3.60 15.39 24.10
CA VAL A 86 -3.52 13.93 24.17
C VAL A 86 -3.47 13.32 22.77
N TYR A 87 -4.29 13.81 21.84
CA TYR A 87 -4.31 13.32 20.47
C TYR A 87 -3.03 13.64 19.72
N SER A 88 -2.49 14.85 19.84
CA SER A 88 -1.23 15.22 19.19
C SER A 88 -0.07 14.38 19.71
N TRP A 89 0.08 14.27 21.03
CA TRP A 89 1.10 13.44 21.67
C TRP A 89 0.99 11.96 21.27
N ARG A 90 -0.23 11.41 21.26
CA ARG A 90 -0.46 10.01 20.90
C ARG A 90 -0.22 9.75 19.41
N LEU A 91 -0.59 10.69 18.54
CA LEU A 91 -0.36 10.57 17.10
C LEU A 91 1.15 10.57 16.81
N GLU A 92 1.89 11.49 17.42
CA GLU A 92 3.34 11.59 17.27
C GLU A 92 4.04 10.32 17.76
N SER A 93 3.66 9.79 18.92
CA SER A 93 4.21 8.53 19.44
C SER A 93 3.96 7.35 18.50
N ILE A 94 2.80 7.29 17.84
CA ILE A 94 2.48 6.24 16.86
C ILE A 94 3.29 6.42 15.57
N LEU A 95 3.54 7.67 15.14
CA LEU A 95 4.34 7.96 13.96
C LEU A 95 5.80 7.54 14.15
N VAL A 96 6.39 7.86 15.29
CA VAL A 96 7.76 7.44 15.64
C VAL A 96 7.85 5.92 15.68
N LEU A 97 6.90 5.23 16.33
CA LEU A 97 6.87 3.76 16.34
C LEU A 97 6.77 3.16 14.93
N LEU A 98 5.96 3.76 14.06
CA LEU A 98 5.81 3.29 12.68
C LEU A 98 7.13 3.44 11.91
N GLU A 99 7.81 4.57 12.07
CA GLU A 99 9.10 4.84 11.47
C GLU A 99 10.17 3.83 11.93
N ASP A 100 10.24 3.57 13.24
CA ASP A 100 11.14 2.56 13.82
C ASP A 100 10.87 1.17 13.26
N LEU A 101 9.60 0.77 13.13
CA LEU A 101 9.23 -0.53 12.55
C LEU A 101 9.66 -0.65 11.08
N HIS A 102 9.49 0.41 10.29
CA HIS A 102 9.96 0.45 8.90
C HIS A 102 11.50 0.42 8.83
N GLN A 103 12.17 1.08 9.77
CA GLN A 103 13.62 1.07 9.84
C GLN A 103 14.16 -0.34 10.16
N GLN A 104 13.60 -1.00 11.17
CA GLN A 104 13.92 -2.40 11.50
C GLN A 104 13.67 -3.31 10.29
N GLN A 105 12.55 -3.14 9.58
CA GLN A 105 12.26 -3.92 8.38
C GLN A 105 13.36 -3.78 7.31
N LYS A 106 13.85 -2.55 7.07
CA LYS A 106 14.95 -2.30 6.11
C LYS A 106 16.24 -2.99 6.53
N GLU A 107 16.59 -2.92 7.81
CA GLU A 107 17.79 -3.55 8.38
C GLU A 107 17.75 -5.08 8.23
N TYR A 108 16.63 -5.72 8.62
CA TYR A 108 16.49 -7.18 8.45
C TYR A 108 16.48 -7.62 6.99
N ILE A 109 15.93 -6.81 6.08
CA ILE A 109 16.03 -7.07 4.63
C ILE A 109 17.48 -6.97 4.15
N GLN A 110 18.28 -6.05 4.68
CA GLN A 110 19.71 -5.97 4.36
C GLN A 110 20.47 -7.20 4.86
N VAL A 111 20.18 -7.67 6.08
CA VAL A 111 20.75 -8.92 6.62
C VAL A 111 20.44 -10.10 5.70
N LEU A 112 19.18 -10.26 5.29
CA LEU A 112 18.77 -11.31 4.34
C LEU A 112 19.47 -11.23 2.97
N LYS A 113 19.87 -10.03 2.53
CA LYS A 113 20.64 -9.84 1.28
C LYS A 113 22.12 -10.16 1.45
N SER A 114 22.63 -10.09 2.68
CA SER A 114 24.03 -10.32 3.01
C SER A 114 24.36 -11.78 3.34
N GLU A 115 23.36 -12.57 3.71
CA GLU A 115 23.48 -14.04 3.85
C GLU A 115 23.87 -14.65 2.48
N GLU A 116 24.94 -15.45 2.45
CA GLU A 116 25.52 -16.07 1.23
C GLU A 116 24.47 -16.81 0.40
N ASP A 117 23.49 -17.46 1.04
CA ASP A 117 22.39 -18.17 0.38
C ASP A 117 21.63 -17.31 -0.66
N TYR A 118 21.43 -16.00 -0.44
CA TYR A 118 20.75 -15.14 -1.41
C TYR A 118 21.65 -14.77 -2.59
N LYS A 119 22.93 -14.47 -2.32
CA LYS A 119 23.92 -14.15 -3.36
C LYS A 119 24.20 -15.36 -4.24
N ASP A 120 24.39 -16.53 -3.63
CA ASP A 120 24.62 -17.79 -4.31
C ASP A 120 23.39 -18.16 -5.16
N THR A 121 22.18 -17.99 -4.62
CA THR A 121 20.94 -18.21 -5.39
C THR A 121 20.81 -17.23 -6.55
N ILE A 122 21.13 -15.94 -6.36
CA ILE A 122 21.14 -14.94 -7.45
C ILE A 122 22.22 -15.24 -8.47
N GLU A 123 23.40 -15.69 -8.06
CA GLU A 123 24.53 -15.98 -8.94
C GLU A 123 24.24 -17.19 -9.81
N ILE A 124 23.66 -18.24 -9.21
CA ILE A 124 23.12 -19.39 -9.94
C ILE A 124 22.02 -18.93 -10.91
N LEU A 125 21.04 -18.15 -10.44
CA LEU A 125 19.96 -17.66 -11.30
C LEU A 125 20.50 -16.83 -12.47
N ASN A 126 21.44 -15.90 -12.22
CA ASN A 126 22.10 -15.07 -13.23
C ASN A 126 22.90 -15.90 -14.24
N LYS A 127 23.59 -16.95 -13.79
CA LYS A 127 24.34 -17.87 -14.67
C LYS A 127 23.43 -18.59 -15.67
N TYR A 128 22.18 -18.87 -15.28
CA TYR A 128 21.18 -19.48 -16.16
C TYR A 128 20.30 -18.45 -16.89
N GLU A 129 20.10 -17.25 -16.33
CA GLU A 129 19.44 -16.12 -16.99
C GLU A 129 20.30 -15.54 -18.13
N ASP A 130 21.63 -15.49 -18.03
CA ASP A 130 22.51 -15.00 -19.12
C ASP A 130 22.45 -15.89 -20.38
N SER A 131 22.05 -17.16 -20.22
CA SER A 131 21.78 -18.06 -21.36
C SER A 131 20.39 -17.88 -21.97
N THR A 132 19.43 -17.29 -21.24
CA THR A 132 18.05 -17.08 -21.69
C THR A 132 17.70 -15.62 -22.00
N GLN A 133 18.41 -14.64 -21.44
CA GLN A 133 18.19 -13.20 -21.63
C GLN A 133 18.81 -12.63 -22.92
N ARG A 134 19.44 -13.45 -23.76
CA ARG A 134 19.75 -13.01 -25.12
C ARG A 134 18.51 -12.82 -26.01
N ASN A 135 17.31 -13.25 -25.58
CA ASN A 135 16.12 -13.28 -26.46
C ASN A 135 14.80 -12.76 -25.87
N THR A 136 14.76 -11.95 -24.81
CA THR A 136 13.51 -11.24 -24.46
C THR A 136 13.77 -9.81 -23.96
N SER A 137 13.43 -8.83 -24.79
CA SER A 137 13.51 -7.38 -24.52
C SER A 137 12.62 -6.88 -23.37
N PHE A 138 11.96 -7.78 -22.63
CA PHE A 138 11.05 -7.46 -21.52
C PHE A 138 11.73 -7.38 -20.14
N SER A 139 12.95 -7.87 -19.97
CA SER A 139 13.59 -7.93 -18.64
C SER A 139 14.02 -6.56 -18.09
N LYS A 140 14.16 -5.53 -18.93
CA LYS A 140 14.56 -4.18 -18.49
C LYS A 140 13.46 -3.39 -17.76
N ILE A 141 12.20 -3.85 -17.77
CA ILE A 141 11.08 -3.13 -17.14
C ILE A 141 10.85 -3.56 -15.67
N SER A 142 11.33 -4.74 -15.24
CA SER A 142 10.93 -5.34 -13.96
C SER A 142 11.84 -5.02 -12.75
N GLN A 143 13.02 -4.41 -12.94
CA GLN A 143 13.93 -4.12 -11.83
C GLN A 143 13.81 -2.68 -11.28
N LYS A 144 12.63 -2.28 -10.78
CA LYS A 144 12.55 -1.27 -9.70
C LYS A 144 11.23 -1.32 -8.93
N LYS A 145 11.31 -1.39 -7.60
CA LYS A 145 10.22 -1.67 -6.67
C LYS A 145 9.26 -0.47 -6.45
N SER A 146 7.96 -0.75 -6.57
CA SER A 146 6.73 -0.25 -5.91
C SER A 146 6.26 1.21 -5.98
N ASN A 147 5.04 1.33 -6.53
CA ASN A 147 3.85 2.07 -6.04
C ASN A 147 3.70 3.57 -6.36
N LEU A 148 3.51 3.88 -7.65
CA LEU A 148 2.66 4.97 -8.16
C LEU A 148 2.60 4.92 -9.71
N LEU A 149 3.65 4.37 -10.32
CA LEU A 149 3.85 4.35 -11.76
C LEU A 149 3.02 3.29 -12.50
N GLU A 150 2.50 2.26 -11.81
CA GLU A 150 1.74 1.17 -12.45
C GLU A 150 0.39 1.67 -13.00
N ASN A 151 -0.33 2.51 -12.24
CA ASN A 151 -1.58 3.12 -12.72
C ASN A 151 -1.38 4.10 -13.88
N VAL A 152 -0.20 4.71 -14.00
CA VAL A 152 0.10 5.64 -15.11
C VAL A 152 0.60 4.87 -16.32
N ALA A 153 1.32 3.78 -16.10
CA ALA A 153 1.75 2.85 -17.14
C ALA A 153 0.54 2.24 -17.87
N ASP A 154 -0.49 1.78 -17.17
CA ASP A 154 -1.69 1.23 -17.82
C ASP A 154 -2.47 2.29 -18.64
N ILE A 155 -2.37 3.56 -18.26
CA ILE A 155 -3.01 4.69 -18.95
C ILE A 155 -2.19 5.15 -20.18
N VAL A 156 -0.86 4.96 -20.15
CA VAL A 156 0.07 5.45 -21.18
C VAL A 156 0.50 4.36 -22.18
N LEU A 157 0.51 3.09 -21.76
CA LEU A 157 1.10 1.97 -22.51
C LEU A 157 0.14 1.27 -23.50
N GLY A 158 -1.09 1.73 -23.62
CA GLY A 158 -2.05 1.14 -24.56
C GLY A 158 -2.67 -0.16 -24.06
N GLU A 159 -3.55 -0.72 -24.89
CA GLU A 159 -4.58 -1.67 -24.49
C GLU A 159 -4.05 -2.99 -23.89
N ASP A 160 -4.91 -3.60 -23.07
CA ASP A 160 -4.69 -4.86 -22.33
C ASP A 160 -3.98 -5.94 -23.19
N PRO A 161 -2.77 -6.40 -22.77
CA PRO A 161 -1.97 -7.37 -23.53
C PRO A 161 -2.67 -8.72 -23.72
N THR A 162 -3.72 -9.02 -22.94
CA THR A 162 -4.51 -10.25 -23.10
C THR A 162 -5.41 -10.24 -24.35
N LYS A 163 -5.64 -9.07 -24.95
CA LYS A 163 -6.51 -8.91 -26.14
C LYS A 163 -5.73 -8.89 -27.45
N MET A 164 -4.41 -9.01 -27.42
CA MET A 164 -3.55 -9.00 -28.60
C MET A 164 -3.29 -10.42 -29.15
N TYR A 165 -3.05 -10.53 -30.46
CA TYR A 165 -2.61 -11.76 -31.08
C TYR A 165 -1.09 -11.79 -31.25
N ALA A 166 -0.49 -12.93 -30.92
CA ALA A 166 0.94 -13.17 -31.13
C ALA A 166 1.27 -13.45 -32.62
N LEU A 167 2.31 -12.82 -33.14
CA LEU A 167 2.85 -13.04 -34.49
C LEU A 167 3.89 -14.17 -34.46
N ILE A 168 3.44 -15.42 -34.56
CA ILE A 168 4.28 -16.61 -34.52
C ILE A 168 4.62 -17.07 -35.94
N CYS A 169 5.91 -17.21 -36.24
CA CYS A 169 6.36 -17.63 -37.57
C CYS A 169 5.93 -19.08 -37.86
N THR A 170 5.42 -19.35 -39.07
CA THR A 170 5.02 -20.69 -39.48
C THR A 170 6.18 -21.62 -39.78
N HIS A 171 7.36 -21.08 -40.11
CA HIS A 171 8.56 -21.85 -40.47
C HIS A 171 9.43 -22.18 -39.24
N CYS A 172 9.79 -21.16 -38.44
CA CYS A 172 10.70 -21.34 -37.30
C CYS A 172 10.02 -21.21 -35.92
N HIS A 173 8.71 -20.95 -35.88
CA HIS A 173 7.94 -20.76 -34.65
C HIS A 173 8.43 -19.65 -33.71
N TYR A 174 9.28 -18.74 -34.22
CA TYR A 174 9.76 -17.59 -33.47
C TYR A 174 8.65 -16.55 -33.27
N HIS A 175 8.61 -15.92 -32.10
CA HIS A 175 7.67 -14.87 -31.75
C HIS A 175 8.18 -13.50 -32.26
N ASN A 176 7.44 -12.86 -33.15
CA ASN A 176 7.81 -11.59 -33.79
C ASN A 176 7.06 -10.38 -33.22
N GLY A 177 6.43 -10.53 -32.05
CA GLY A 177 5.66 -9.47 -31.39
C GLY A 177 4.16 -9.76 -31.32
N MET A 178 3.40 -8.76 -30.86
CA MET A 178 1.95 -8.83 -30.66
C MET A 178 1.27 -7.73 -31.49
N ILE A 179 0.02 -7.97 -31.89
CA ILE A 179 -0.77 -7.02 -32.69
C ILE A 179 -2.24 -7.02 -32.25
N HIS A 180 -2.91 -5.87 -32.32
CA HIS A 180 -4.33 -5.80 -32.00
C HIS A 180 -5.16 -6.55 -33.07
N PRO A 181 -6.25 -7.24 -32.70
CA PRO A 181 -7.18 -7.86 -33.64
C PRO A 181 -7.61 -6.93 -34.79
N ASP A 182 -7.83 -5.66 -34.51
CA ASP A 182 -8.36 -4.66 -35.45
C ASP A 182 -7.29 -4.04 -36.37
N ASP A 183 -6.00 -4.24 -36.09
CA ASP A 183 -4.94 -3.71 -36.95
C ASP A 183 -4.85 -4.47 -38.29
N GLU A 184 -4.70 -3.72 -39.38
CA GLU A 184 -4.83 -4.24 -40.76
C GLU A 184 -3.62 -5.03 -41.31
N LEU A 185 -2.62 -5.35 -40.49
CA LEU A 185 -1.42 -6.05 -40.94
C LEU A 185 -1.75 -7.44 -41.50
N SER A 186 -1.62 -7.61 -42.81
CA SER A 186 -1.93 -8.85 -43.56
C SER A 186 -0.72 -9.78 -43.69
N GLU A 187 0.50 -9.26 -43.59
CA GLU A 187 1.73 -10.02 -43.75
C GLU A 187 2.87 -9.42 -42.94
N TYR A 188 3.82 -10.27 -42.52
CA TYR A 188 5.03 -9.84 -41.84
C TYR A 188 6.21 -10.74 -42.20
N VAL A 189 7.43 -10.21 -42.14
CA VAL A 189 8.67 -10.98 -42.35
C VAL A 189 9.25 -11.35 -41.00
N CYS A 190 9.61 -12.62 -40.82
CA CYS A 190 10.20 -13.08 -39.57
C CYS A 190 11.62 -12.54 -39.40
N TYR A 191 11.91 -11.91 -38.27
CA TYR A 191 13.24 -11.37 -37.96
C TYR A 191 14.31 -12.44 -37.72
N ASN A 192 13.89 -13.66 -37.37
CA ASN A 192 14.82 -14.76 -37.09
C ASN A 192 15.25 -15.51 -38.37
N CYS A 193 14.30 -15.86 -39.25
CA CYS A 193 14.58 -16.71 -40.43
C CYS A 193 14.27 -16.05 -41.79
N GLY A 194 13.77 -14.81 -41.80
CA GLY A 194 13.45 -14.08 -43.03
C GLY A 194 12.22 -14.57 -43.79
N THR A 195 11.52 -15.60 -43.30
CA THR A 195 10.31 -16.13 -43.96
C THR A 195 9.18 -15.10 -43.92
N LYS A 196 8.51 -14.89 -45.06
CA LYS A 196 7.31 -14.06 -45.16
C LYS A 196 6.08 -14.85 -44.71
N ASN A 197 5.39 -14.35 -43.68
CA ASN A 197 4.22 -14.98 -43.06
C ASN A 197 2.97 -14.17 -43.41
N GLN A 198 1.87 -14.85 -43.71
CA GLN A 198 0.56 -14.22 -43.94
C GLN A 198 -0.32 -14.37 -42.70
N ARG A 199 -0.97 -13.29 -42.28
CA ARG A 199 -1.98 -13.30 -41.22
C ARG A 199 -3.35 -13.51 -41.86
N LYS A 200 -4.03 -14.59 -41.48
CA LYS A 200 -5.43 -14.81 -41.87
C LYS A 200 -6.28 -13.77 -41.14
N LYS A 201 -6.91 -12.85 -41.88
CA LYS A 201 -7.96 -11.98 -41.31
C LYS A 201 -9.06 -12.90 -40.78
N LYS A 202 -9.45 -12.74 -39.51
CA LYS A 202 -10.69 -13.36 -39.02
C LYS A 202 -11.84 -12.66 -39.74
N THR A 203 -12.47 -13.34 -40.69
CA THR A 203 -13.82 -12.99 -41.11
C THR A 203 -14.71 -13.08 -39.88
N LYS A 204 -15.40 -11.99 -39.57
CA LYS A 204 -16.29 -11.87 -38.42
C LYS A 204 -17.51 -12.76 -38.58
#